data_AF-A0A918LU99-F1
#
_entry.id   AF-A0A918LU99-F1
#
_cell.length_a   1.000
_cell.length_b   1.000
_cell.length_c   1.000
_cell.angle_alpha   90.00
_cell.angle_beta   90.00
_cell.angle_gamma   90.00
#
_symmetry.space_group_name_H-M   'P 1'
#
loop_
_entity.id
_entity.type
_entity.pdbx_description
1 polymer ?
#
loop_
_entity_poly.entity_id
_entity_poly.type
_entity_poly.pdbx_seq_one_letter_code
_entity_poly.pdbx_strand_id
1 'polypeptide(L)'
;MSAAGLSAVPPASRRTLPALCAGLVVAGLAVSGWRPYDPTTWLLETVWVLVGLPVIVLAWRRFPLTGLLCALLAVHALVLALGGHYTYARVPLGEWARDAFGLDRNPYDRFGHLMQGFVPAILVRELLSRTSPLRGSRWLAPLTVCACLAFSAVFEMFEWAAAVIGGQAADAFLATQGDVWDTQWDMFCALIGATVSVLLLGRAHDRQLAALSVTASCGGGASTAAARTSTAGTTRRHR
;
A
#
# COMPACT_ATOMS: atom_id res chain seq x y z
N MET A 1 32.80 -33.92 -20.90
CA MET A 1 33.03 -32.89 -19.86
C MET A 1 31.76 -32.09 -19.71
N SER A 2 31.07 -32.26 -18.58
CA SER A 2 29.74 -31.71 -18.31
C SER A 2 29.88 -30.32 -17.69
N ALA A 3 29.30 -29.30 -18.31
CA ALA A 3 29.24 -27.95 -17.77
C ALA A 3 28.11 -27.90 -16.73
N ALA A 4 28.50 -27.92 -15.45
CA ALA A 4 27.61 -27.78 -14.32
C ALA A 4 26.90 -26.41 -14.37
N GLY A 5 25.57 -26.46 -14.30
CA GLY A 5 24.71 -25.29 -14.25
C GLY A 5 24.99 -24.45 -13.00
N LEU A 6 25.33 -23.18 -13.23
CA LEU A 6 25.33 -22.17 -12.18
C LEU A 6 23.86 -21.87 -11.82
N SER A 7 23.41 -22.41 -10.68
CA SER A 7 22.19 -21.94 -10.02
C SER A 7 22.35 -20.44 -9.72
N ALA A 8 21.63 -19.61 -10.48
CA ALA A 8 21.57 -18.19 -10.25
C ALA A 8 20.88 -17.94 -8.88
N VAL A 9 21.69 -17.66 -7.86
CA VAL A 9 21.19 -17.10 -6.60
C VAL A 9 20.46 -15.80 -6.96
N PRO A 10 19.16 -15.66 -6.65
CA PRO A 10 18.46 -14.41 -6.93
C PRO A 10 19.16 -13.28 -6.17
N PRO A 11 19.39 -12.10 -6.78
CA PRO A 11 20.15 -11.04 -6.17
C PRO A 11 19.53 -10.65 -4.82
N ALA A 12 20.38 -10.60 -3.78
CA ALA A 12 19.99 -10.34 -2.39
C ALA A 12 19.13 -9.07 -2.23
N SER A 13 19.25 -8.09 -3.13
CA SER A 13 18.52 -6.83 -3.11
C SER A 13 16.99 -6.94 -3.12
N ARG A 14 16.41 -8.05 -3.61
CA ARG A 14 14.95 -8.17 -3.78
C ARG A 14 14.18 -8.51 -2.50
N ARG A 15 14.82 -9.12 -1.49
CA ARG A 15 14.18 -9.42 -0.20
C ARG A 15 14.53 -8.41 0.89
N THR A 16 15.65 -7.71 0.74
CA THR A 16 16.12 -6.74 1.73
C THR A 16 15.20 -5.54 1.82
N LEU A 17 14.76 -4.97 0.70
CA LEU A 17 13.90 -3.77 0.72
C LEU A 17 12.56 -4.01 1.47
N PRO A 18 11.76 -5.05 1.18
CA PRO A 18 10.53 -5.31 1.93
C PRO A 18 10.76 -5.54 3.43
N ALA A 19 11.84 -6.24 3.80
CA ALA A 19 12.18 -6.46 5.21
C ALA A 19 12.59 -5.16 5.91
N LEU A 20 13.37 -4.30 5.24
CA LEU A 20 13.72 -2.97 5.74
C LEU A 20 12.48 -2.09 5.91
N CYS A 21 11.58 -2.07 4.92
CA CYS A 21 10.31 -1.37 5.00
C CYS A 21 9.48 -1.85 6.20
N ALA A 22 9.33 -3.17 6.39
CA ALA A 22 8.62 -3.72 7.54
C ALA A 22 9.29 -3.33 8.87
N GLY A 23 10.62 -3.41 8.96
CA GLY A 23 11.37 -2.99 10.14
C GLY A 23 11.19 -1.51 10.47
N LEU A 24 11.21 -0.64 9.46
CA LEU A 24 10.95 0.80 9.62
C LEU A 24 9.53 1.07 10.11
N VAL A 25 8.53 0.36 9.59
CA VAL A 25 7.13 0.48 10.05
C VAL A 25 6.99 0.06 11.50
N VAL A 26 7.56 -1.08 11.89
CA VAL A 26 7.53 -1.55 13.29
C VAL A 26 8.21 -0.56 14.23
N ALA A 27 9.38 -0.04 13.83
CA ALA A 27 10.08 0.99 14.61
C ALA A 27 9.25 2.27 14.72
N GLY A 28 8.65 2.73 13.61
CA GLY A 28 7.78 3.90 13.58
C GLY A 28 6.56 3.77 14.48
N LEU A 29 5.89 2.61 14.47
CA LEU A 29 4.77 2.32 15.36
C LEU A 29 5.19 2.27 16.83
N ALA A 30 6.34 1.67 17.14
CA ALA A 30 6.84 1.62 18.50
C ALA A 30 7.19 3.01 19.05
N VAL A 31 7.81 3.86 18.22
CA VAL A 31 8.13 5.24 18.58
C VAL A 31 6.86 6.08 18.71
N SER A 32 5.92 5.99 17.77
CA SER A 32 4.68 6.77 17.85
C SER A 32 3.78 6.35 19.02
N GLY A 33 3.76 5.05 19.35
CA GLY A 33 3.02 4.51 20.49
C GLY A 33 3.66 4.81 21.85
N TRP A 34 4.87 5.37 21.88
CA TRP A 34 5.49 5.82 23.12
C TRP A 34 4.92 7.17 23.54
N ARG A 35 4.00 7.16 24.51
CA ARG A 35 3.33 8.36 25.06
C ARG A 35 2.68 9.23 23.97
N PRO A 36 1.75 8.69 23.15
CA PRO A 36 1.00 9.50 22.20
C PRO A 36 0.16 10.57 22.93
N TYR A 37 -0.18 11.63 22.21
CA TYR A 37 -0.99 12.73 22.74
C TYR A 37 -2.36 12.24 23.24
N ASP A 38 -3.03 11.41 22.43
CA ASP A 38 -4.23 10.68 22.84
C ASP A 38 -4.11 9.20 22.42
N PRO A 39 -4.15 8.24 23.37
CA PRO A 39 -4.03 6.82 23.04
C PRO A 39 -5.16 6.26 22.17
N THR A 40 -6.36 6.83 22.26
CA THR A 40 -7.52 6.36 21.49
C THR A 40 -7.38 6.79 20.04
N THR A 41 -7.09 8.07 19.79
CA THR A 41 -6.77 8.60 18.46
C THR A 41 -5.57 7.88 17.88
N TRP A 42 -4.49 7.65 18.64
CA TRP A 42 -3.35 6.88 18.15
C TRP A 42 -3.76 5.49 17.63
N LEU A 43 -4.62 4.78 18.38
CA LEU A 43 -5.11 3.47 17.97
C LEU A 43 -5.95 3.58 16.69
N LEU A 44 -6.90 4.53 16.64
CA LEU A 44 -7.79 4.71 15.48
C LEU A 44 -7.01 5.06 14.21
N GLU A 45 -6.02 5.94 14.30
CA GLU A 45 -5.17 6.34 13.17
C GLU A 45 -4.26 5.20 12.69
N THR A 46 -3.70 4.43 13.63
CA THR A 46 -2.70 3.40 13.30
C THR A 46 -3.29 2.01 13.07
N VAL A 47 -4.60 1.79 13.32
CA VAL A 47 -5.26 0.48 13.20
C VAL A 47 -5.05 -0.15 11.81
N TRP A 48 -5.05 0.65 10.75
CA TRP A 48 -4.84 0.19 9.38
C TRP A 48 -3.44 -0.37 9.16
N VAL A 49 -2.43 0.18 9.85
CA VAL A 49 -1.06 -0.33 9.84
C VAL A 49 -0.96 -1.60 10.69
N LEU A 50 -1.56 -1.58 11.88
CA LEU A 50 -1.57 -2.71 12.81
C LEU A 50 -2.24 -3.95 12.22
N VAL A 51 -3.25 -3.77 11.36
CA VAL A 51 -3.91 -4.85 10.63
C VAL A 51 -3.20 -5.16 9.31
N GLY A 52 -2.85 -4.12 8.54
CA GLY A 52 -2.30 -4.25 7.19
C GLY A 52 -0.93 -4.94 7.16
N LEU A 53 -0.04 -4.62 8.11
CA LEU A 53 1.31 -5.21 8.14
C LEU A 53 1.26 -6.73 8.37
N PRO A 54 0.55 -7.26 9.39
CA PRO A 54 0.35 -8.71 9.53
C PRO A 54 -0.27 -9.37 8.29
N VAL A 55 -1.30 -8.76 7.70
CA VAL A 55 -1.94 -9.31 6.48
C VAL A 55 -0.92 -9.45 5.34
N ILE A 56 -0.09 -8.42 5.12
CA ILE A 56 0.96 -8.46 4.09
C ILE A 56 1.99 -9.54 4.39
N VAL A 57 2.45 -9.66 5.65
CA VAL A 57 3.44 -10.66 6.06
C VAL A 57 2.89 -12.08 5.87
N LEU A 58 1.64 -12.33 6.28
CA LEU A 58 0.99 -13.63 6.13
C LEU A 58 0.73 -13.97 4.66
N ALA A 59 0.35 -12.98 3.85
CA ALA A 59 0.12 -13.16 2.42
C ALA A 59 1.41 -13.24 1.60
N TRP A 60 2.56 -12.84 2.15
CA TRP A 60 3.80 -12.59 1.39
C TRP A 60 4.26 -13.76 0.51
N ARG A 61 4.11 -15.00 1.00
CA ARG A 61 4.51 -16.20 0.23
C ARG A 61 3.61 -16.46 -0.97
N ARG A 62 2.33 -16.07 -0.91
CA ARG A 62 1.34 -16.27 -1.98
C ARG A 62 1.24 -15.05 -2.89
N PHE A 63 1.41 -13.86 -2.33
CA PHE A 63 1.23 -12.60 -3.02
C PHE A 63 2.33 -11.60 -2.60
N PRO A 64 3.57 -11.78 -3.07
CA PRO A 64 4.65 -10.83 -2.79
C PRO A 64 4.36 -9.51 -3.51
N LEU A 65 4.52 -8.38 -2.82
CA LEU A 65 4.25 -7.04 -3.37
C LEU A 65 5.45 -6.48 -4.16
N THR A 66 5.21 -5.52 -5.04
CA THR A 66 6.28 -4.74 -5.68
C THR A 66 7.08 -3.94 -4.65
N GLY A 67 8.37 -3.74 -4.90
CA GLY A 67 9.23 -2.96 -4.01
C GLY A 67 8.78 -1.50 -3.90
N LEU A 68 8.25 -0.95 -5.00
CA LEU A 68 7.58 0.36 -5.00
C LEU A 68 6.41 0.39 -4.00
N LEU A 69 5.51 -0.60 -4.06
CA LEU A 69 4.37 -0.66 -3.17
C LEU A 69 4.82 -0.84 -1.71
N CYS A 70 5.82 -1.68 -1.42
CA CYS A 70 6.39 -1.80 -0.08
C CYS A 70 6.92 -0.47 0.47
N ALA A 71 7.66 0.28 -0.35
CA ALA A 71 8.19 1.58 0.05
C ALA A 71 7.07 2.60 0.30
N LEU A 72 6.07 2.65 -0.57
CA LEU A 72 4.92 3.56 -0.43
C LEU A 72 4.08 3.22 0.81
N LEU A 73 3.80 1.95 1.06
CA LEU A 73 3.09 1.51 2.27
C LEU A 73 3.87 1.85 3.54
N ALA A 74 5.20 1.71 3.51
CA ALA A 74 6.03 2.10 4.64
C ALA A 74 5.97 3.62 4.88
N VAL A 75 6.08 4.43 3.84
CA VAL A 75 5.94 5.90 3.96
C VAL A 75 4.56 6.27 4.49
N HIS A 76 3.48 5.69 3.95
CA HIS A 76 2.12 5.96 4.41
C HIS A 76 1.93 5.56 5.87
N ALA A 77 2.43 4.40 6.29
CA ALA A 77 2.38 3.97 7.67
C ALA A 77 3.12 4.93 8.62
N LEU A 78 4.23 5.53 8.17
CA LEU A 78 4.93 6.56 8.96
C LEU A 78 4.15 7.87 9.05
N VAL A 79 3.41 8.25 8.00
CA VAL A 79 2.47 9.39 8.05
C VAL A 79 1.37 9.13 9.08
N LEU A 80 0.72 7.96 9.03
CA LEU A 80 -0.29 7.57 10.01
C LEU A 80 0.28 7.51 11.44
N ALA A 81 1.49 6.97 11.61
CA ALA A 81 2.16 6.90 12.91
C ALA A 81 2.49 8.29 13.47
N LEU A 82 2.98 9.22 12.64
CA LEU A 82 3.28 10.59 13.05
C LEU A 82 1.99 11.33 13.44
N GLY A 83 0.96 11.22 12.60
CA GLY A 83 -0.35 11.80 12.88
C GLY A 83 -0.99 11.23 14.15
N GLY A 84 -0.98 9.91 14.33
CA GLY A 84 -1.49 9.27 15.54
C GLY A 84 -0.71 9.64 16.81
N HIS A 85 0.61 9.90 16.71
CA HIS A 85 1.40 10.32 17.87
C HIS A 85 0.98 11.69 18.40
N TYR A 86 0.79 12.66 17.50
CA TYR A 86 0.46 14.03 17.89
C TYR A 86 -1.05 14.31 17.96
N THR A 87 -1.86 13.48 17.31
CA THR A 87 -3.13 13.82 16.65
C THR A 87 -2.93 14.75 15.45
N TYR A 88 -3.72 14.54 14.39
CA TYR A 88 -3.52 15.20 13.10
C TYR A 88 -3.56 16.73 13.21
N ALA A 89 -4.47 17.27 14.01
CA ALA A 89 -4.59 18.70 14.27
C ALA A 89 -3.38 19.34 14.98
N ARG A 90 -2.42 18.55 15.47
CA ARG A 90 -1.28 19.02 16.29
C ARG A 90 0.07 18.65 15.70
N VAL A 91 0.12 18.04 14.52
CA VAL A 91 1.40 17.64 13.92
C VAL A 91 2.23 18.90 13.62
N PRO A 92 3.49 18.99 14.12
CA PRO A 92 4.31 20.20 13.97
C PRO A 92 4.56 20.62 12.52
N LEU A 93 4.67 19.66 11.59
CA LEU A 93 4.82 19.95 10.17
C LEU A 93 3.60 20.67 9.60
N GLY A 94 2.41 20.32 10.09
CA GLY A 94 1.18 20.97 9.69
C GLY A 94 1.02 22.35 10.30
N GLU A 95 1.42 22.56 11.56
CA GLU A 95 1.48 23.89 12.18
C GLU A 95 2.42 24.82 11.40
N TRP A 96 3.62 24.32 11.06
CA TRP A 96 4.56 25.05 10.23
C TRP A 96 3.96 25.44 8.87
N ALA A 97 3.26 24.51 8.20
CA ALA A 97 2.61 24.78 6.91
C ALA A 97 1.46 25.79 7.06
N ARG A 98 0.67 25.69 8.13
CA ARG A 98 -0.39 26.65 8.44
C ARG A 98 0.19 28.06 8.51
N ASP A 99 1.24 28.25 9.31
CA ASP A 99 1.82 29.57 9.55
C ASP A 99 2.56 30.09 8.30
N ALA A 100 3.27 29.21 7.57
CA ALA A 100 4.02 29.58 6.37
C ALA A 100 3.12 30.01 5.19
N PHE A 101 1.93 29.44 5.07
CA PHE A 101 0.98 29.74 3.99
C PHE A 101 -0.22 30.58 4.44
N GLY A 102 -0.29 30.96 5.73
CA GLY A 102 -1.40 31.73 6.29
C GLY A 102 -2.74 31.00 6.22
N LEU A 103 -2.74 29.68 6.48
CA LEU A 103 -3.95 28.86 6.46
C LEU A 103 -4.74 29.01 7.77
N ASP A 104 -6.04 28.79 7.71
CA ASP A 104 -6.90 28.89 8.91
C ASP A 104 -6.71 27.72 9.89
N ARG A 105 -6.23 26.56 9.40
CA ARG A 105 -6.09 25.33 10.17
C ARG A 105 -4.84 24.55 9.81
N ASN A 106 -4.45 23.62 10.69
CA ASN A 106 -3.40 22.65 10.43
C ASN A 106 -3.84 21.72 9.28
N PRO A 107 -3.13 21.69 8.13
CA PRO A 107 -3.54 20.93 6.95
C PRO A 107 -3.01 19.49 6.94
N TYR A 108 -2.45 19.00 8.05
CA TYR A 108 -1.82 17.67 8.08
C TYR A 108 -2.79 16.55 7.74
N ASP A 109 -4.05 16.72 8.14
CA ASP A 109 -5.12 15.78 7.85
C ASP A 109 -5.41 15.65 6.35
N ARG A 110 -5.59 16.79 5.66
CA ARG A 110 -5.68 16.84 4.21
C ARG A 110 -4.46 16.23 3.50
N PHE A 111 -3.27 16.34 4.10
CA PHE A 111 -2.09 15.64 3.61
C PHE A 111 -2.17 14.11 3.82
N GLY A 112 -2.70 13.66 4.97
CA GLY A 112 -3.10 12.27 5.22
C GLY A 112 -4.04 11.75 4.13
N HIS A 113 -5.09 12.50 3.78
CA HIS A 113 -6.03 12.15 2.71
C HIS A 113 -5.40 12.14 1.32
N LEU A 114 -4.50 13.08 1.02
CA LEU A 114 -3.68 13.03 -0.20
C LEU A 114 -2.90 11.71 -0.27
N MET A 115 -2.27 11.29 0.83
CA MET A 115 -1.53 10.03 0.91
C MET A 115 -2.45 8.80 0.85
N GLN A 116 -3.66 8.88 1.42
CA GLN A 116 -4.73 7.88 1.34
C GLN A 116 -5.24 7.70 -0.10
N GLY A 117 -5.17 8.73 -0.95
CA GLY A 117 -5.34 8.56 -2.38
C GLY A 117 -4.10 7.96 -3.04
N PHE A 118 -2.94 8.55 -2.75
CA PHE A 118 -1.71 8.32 -3.51
C PHE A 118 -1.16 6.90 -3.35
N VAL A 119 -1.09 6.38 -2.12
CA VAL A 119 -0.48 5.08 -1.85
C VAL A 119 -1.42 3.92 -2.18
N PRO A 120 -2.68 3.91 -1.69
CA PRO A 120 -3.69 2.92 -2.07
C PRO A 120 -3.92 2.79 -3.58
N ALA A 121 -3.73 3.85 -4.39
CA ALA A 121 -3.82 3.73 -5.84
C ALA A 121 -2.85 2.69 -6.41
N ILE A 122 -1.62 2.59 -5.89
CA ILE A 122 -0.68 1.56 -6.35
C ILE A 122 -1.06 0.18 -5.82
N LEU A 123 -1.56 0.08 -4.58
CA LEU A 123 -2.07 -1.16 -4.01
C LEU A 123 -3.22 -1.74 -4.83
N VAL A 124 -4.25 -0.92 -5.08
CA VAL A 124 -5.43 -1.29 -5.87
C VAL A 124 -5.01 -1.67 -7.29
N ARG A 125 -4.15 -0.87 -7.92
CA ARG A 125 -3.65 -1.15 -9.27
C ARG A 125 -2.89 -2.46 -9.33
N GLU A 126 -2.07 -2.78 -8.32
CA GLU A 126 -1.34 -4.04 -8.22
C GLU A 126 -2.29 -5.22 -8.08
N LEU A 127 -3.29 -5.12 -7.19
CA LEU A 127 -4.30 -6.14 -6.99
C LEU A 127 -5.08 -6.39 -8.28
N LEU A 128 -5.71 -5.36 -8.83
CA LEU A 128 -6.50 -5.45 -10.06
C LEU A 128 -5.67 -5.99 -11.24
N SER A 129 -4.41 -5.58 -11.38
CA SER A 129 -3.54 -6.06 -12.46
C SER A 129 -3.13 -7.52 -12.32
N ARG A 130 -3.30 -8.14 -11.14
CA ARG A 130 -2.84 -9.50 -10.85
C ARG A 130 -3.97 -10.48 -10.57
N THR A 131 -5.16 -9.99 -10.23
CA THR A 131 -6.33 -10.82 -9.86
C THR A 131 -7.54 -10.59 -10.75
N SER A 132 -7.45 -9.72 -11.76
CA SER A 132 -8.56 -9.39 -12.66
C SER A 132 -8.08 -9.27 -14.12
N PRO A 133 -9.00 -9.25 -15.12
CA PRO A 133 -8.64 -9.06 -16.52
C PRO A 133 -8.23 -7.61 -16.88
N LEU A 134 -8.10 -6.71 -15.89
CA LEU A 134 -7.79 -5.30 -16.13
C LEU A 134 -6.32 -5.02 -16.48
N ARG A 135 -5.42 -6.01 -16.43
CA ARG A 135 -4.01 -5.82 -16.79
C ARG A 135 -3.89 -5.36 -18.24
N GLY A 136 -3.32 -4.16 -18.45
CA GLY A 136 -3.17 -3.55 -19.77
C GLY A 136 -4.46 -2.89 -20.31
N SER A 137 -5.56 -2.94 -19.56
CA SER A 137 -6.82 -2.27 -19.92
C SER A 137 -6.73 -0.77 -19.72
N ARG A 138 -7.35 -0.01 -20.63
CA ARG A 138 -7.55 1.45 -20.48
C ARG A 138 -8.44 1.80 -19.27
N TRP A 139 -9.21 0.83 -18.76
CA TRP A 139 -10.06 0.98 -17.59
C TRP A 139 -9.32 0.83 -16.26
N LEU A 140 -8.10 0.30 -16.24
CA LEU A 140 -7.35 0.08 -15.00
C LEU A 140 -7.13 1.38 -14.22
N ALA A 141 -6.68 2.43 -14.90
CA ALA A 141 -6.42 3.73 -14.30
C ALA A 141 -7.69 4.38 -13.70
N PRO A 142 -8.79 4.61 -14.46
CA PRO A 142 -9.99 5.23 -13.90
C PRO A 142 -10.62 4.37 -12.80
N LEU A 143 -10.68 3.04 -12.94
CA LEU A 143 -11.23 2.18 -11.88
C LEU A 143 -10.37 2.16 -10.61
N THR A 144 -9.05 2.32 -10.74
CA THR A 144 -8.17 2.50 -9.58
C THR A 144 -8.52 3.78 -8.82
N VAL A 145 -8.69 4.90 -9.53
CA VAL A 145 -9.08 6.18 -8.92
C VAL A 145 -10.46 6.09 -8.27
N CYS A 146 -11.44 5.49 -8.96
CA CYS A 146 -12.78 5.27 -8.41
C CYS A 146 -12.75 4.41 -7.14
N ALA A 147 -11.94 3.35 -7.11
CA ALA A 147 -11.81 2.51 -5.93
C ALA A 147 -11.18 3.26 -4.74
N CYS A 148 -10.19 4.12 -4.98
CA CYS A 148 -9.60 4.95 -3.93
C CYS A 148 -10.62 5.96 -3.39
N LEU A 149 -11.39 6.61 -4.27
CA LEU A 149 -12.46 7.50 -3.87
C LEU A 149 -13.57 6.79 -3.09
N ALA A 150 -13.99 5.60 -3.53
CA ALA A 150 -15.00 4.82 -2.83
C ALA A 150 -14.51 4.41 -1.43
N PHE A 151 -13.23 4.04 -1.29
CA PHE A 151 -12.64 3.77 0.01
C PHE A 151 -12.60 5.02 0.89
N SER A 152 -12.19 6.17 0.34
CA SER A 152 -12.20 7.45 1.06
C SER A 152 -13.60 7.79 1.55
N ALA A 153 -14.62 7.70 0.68
CA ALA A 153 -16.00 8.00 1.06
C ALA A 153 -16.54 7.08 2.17
N VAL A 154 -16.13 5.81 2.19
CA VAL A 154 -16.47 4.90 3.29
C VAL A 154 -15.77 5.31 4.58
N PHE A 155 -14.51 5.75 4.51
CA PHE A 155 -13.78 6.23 5.67
C PHE A 155 -14.43 7.47 6.29
N GLU A 156 -14.73 8.48 5.48
CA GLU A 156 -15.50 9.67 5.91
C GLU A 156 -16.83 9.31 6.60
N MET A 157 -17.49 8.27 6.10
CA MET A 157 -18.74 7.78 6.69
C MET A 157 -18.51 7.16 8.08
N PHE A 158 -17.37 6.52 8.31
CA PHE A 158 -16.98 6.03 9.63
C PHE A 158 -16.62 7.17 10.59
N GLU A 159 -15.94 8.21 10.12
CA GLU A 159 -15.61 9.38 10.94
C GLU A 159 -16.87 10.15 11.33
N TRP A 160 -17.76 10.38 10.37
CA TRP A 160 -19.08 10.93 10.62
C TRP A 160 -19.87 10.09 11.63
N ALA A 161 -19.87 8.76 11.48
CA ALA A 161 -20.54 7.87 12.42
C ALA A 161 -19.91 7.93 13.82
N ALA A 162 -18.58 8.02 13.91
CA ALA A 162 -17.87 8.20 15.17
C ALA A 162 -18.23 9.53 15.84
N ALA A 163 -18.39 10.61 15.06
CA ALA A 163 -18.86 11.91 15.53
C ALA A 163 -20.25 11.80 16.17
N VAL A 164 -21.19 11.15 15.46
CA VAL A 164 -22.58 10.99 15.87
C VAL A 164 -22.69 10.15 17.16
N ILE A 165 -21.89 9.09 17.28
CA ILE A 165 -21.94 8.16 18.41
C ILE A 165 -21.16 8.70 19.63
N GLY A 166 -20.01 9.32 19.41
CA GLY A 166 -19.07 9.73 20.45
C GLY A 166 -19.29 11.13 21.03
N GLY A 167 -20.11 11.98 20.41
CA GLY A 167 -20.29 13.36 20.83
C GLY A 167 -19.00 14.18 20.77
N GLN A 168 -18.87 15.20 21.63
CA GLN A 168 -17.71 16.13 21.67
C GLN A 168 -16.34 15.45 21.86
N ALA A 169 -16.29 14.20 22.34
CA ALA A 169 -15.03 13.47 22.51
C ALA A 169 -14.47 12.93 21.18
N ALA A 170 -15.29 12.83 20.12
CA ALA A 170 -14.86 12.37 18.80
C ALA A 170 -14.26 13.49 17.92
N ASP A 171 -14.47 14.77 18.27
CA ASP A 171 -13.96 15.93 17.50
C ASP A 171 -12.43 15.92 17.37
N ALA A 172 -11.73 15.34 18.35
CA ALA A 172 -10.28 15.22 18.32
C ALA A 172 -9.76 14.22 17.28
N PHE A 173 -10.56 13.20 16.93
CA PHE A 173 -10.26 12.24 15.87
C PHE A 173 -10.56 12.83 14.49
N LEU A 174 -11.71 13.49 14.32
CA LEU A 174 -12.10 14.09 13.04
C LEU A 174 -11.17 15.21 12.57
N ALA A 175 -10.40 15.84 13.47
CA ALA A 175 -9.44 16.90 13.13
C ALA A 175 -10.01 18.09 12.31
N THR A 176 -11.34 18.26 12.28
CA THR A 176 -12.05 19.26 11.47
C THR A 176 -11.64 20.69 11.75
N GLN A 177 -11.23 20.97 12.99
CA GLN A 177 -10.83 22.31 13.43
C GLN A 177 -11.90 23.38 13.14
N GLY A 178 -13.19 22.96 13.13
CA GLY A 178 -14.33 23.83 12.82
C GLY A 178 -14.62 24.05 11.33
N ASP A 179 -13.93 23.33 10.44
CA ASP A 179 -14.19 23.38 9.00
C ASP A 179 -15.43 22.55 8.62
N VAL A 180 -16.45 23.22 8.08
CA VAL A 180 -17.70 22.56 7.63
C VAL A 180 -17.51 21.82 6.30
N TRP A 181 -16.44 22.11 5.56
CA TRP A 181 -16.13 21.52 4.26
C TRP A 181 -15.08 20.41 4.34
N ASP A 182 -14.77 19.94 5.54
CA ASP A 182 -13.65 19.04 5.79
C ASP A 182 -13.70 17.78 4.92
N THR A 183 -14.75 16.99 5.09
CA THR A 183 -15.01 15.77 4.33
C THR A 183 -14.94 15.98 2.81
N GLN A 184 -15.40 17.12 2.28
CA GLN A 184 -15.29 17.41 0.84
C GLN A 184 -13.84 17.67 0.43
N TRP A 185 -13.08 18.41 1.24
CA TRP A 185 -11.65 18.63 1.01
C TRP A 185 -10.86 17.33 1.10
N ASP A 186 -11.19 16.47 2.05
CA ASP A 186 -10.52 15.20 2.26
C ASP A 186 -10.72 14.23 1.10
N MET A 187 -11.97 14.07 0.65
CA MET A 187 -12.26 13.33 -0.58
C MET A 187 -11.57 13.95 -1.81
N PHE A 188 -11.49 15.27 -1.91
CA PHE A 188 -10.81 15.95 -3.02
C PHE A 188 -9.29 15.74 -2.99
N CYS A 189 -8.67 15.81 -1.81
CA CYS A 189 -7.28 15.49 -1.59
C CYS A 189 -6.98 14.03 -1.96
N ALA A 190 -7.84 13.08 -1.56
CA ALA A 190 -7.73 11.68 -1.96
C ALA A 190 -7.85 11.50 -3.49
N LEU A 191 -8.75 12.20 -4.15
CA LEU A 191 -8.86 12.20 -5.62
C LEU A 191 -7.57 12.67 -6.29
N ILE A 192 -7.03 13.80 -5.85
CA ILE A 192 -5.76 14.34 -6.37
C ILE A 192 -4.65 13.31 -6.16
N GLY A 193 -4.52 12.78 -4.94
CA GLY A 193 -3.49 11.81 -4.59
C GLY A 193 -3.53 10.58 -5.50
N ALA A 194 -4.71 9.98 -5.65
CA ALA A 194 -4.90 8.80 -6.49
C ALA A 194 -4.58 9.08 -7.97
N THR A 195 -5.04 10.22 -8.49
CA THR A 195 -4.80 10.63 -9.88
C THR A 195 -3.31 10.86 -10.14
N VAL A 196 -2.65 11.64 -9.28
CA VAL A 196 -1.21 11.93 -9.39
C VAL A 196 -0.39 10.64 -9.28
N SER A 197 -0.73 9.75 -8.35
CA SER A 197 -0.04 8.46 -8.19
C SER A 197 -0.08 7.62 -9.46
N VAL A 198 -1.26 7.44 -10.06
CA VAL A 198 -1.40 6.67 -11.30
C VAL A 198 -0.61 7.29 -12.45
N LEU A 199 -0.65 8.63 -12.58
CA LEU A 199 0.05 9.35 -13.65
C LEU A 199 1.58 9.30 -13.50
N LEU A 200 2.10 9.48 -12.29
CA LEU A 200 3.54 9.54 -12.03
C LEU A 200 4.17 8.14 -11.95
N LEU A 201 3.50 7.20 -11.28
CA LEU A 201 4.11 5.93 -10.90
C LEU A 201 3.66 4.75 -11.77
N GLY A 202 2.60 4.88 -12.57
CA GLY A 202 2.03 3.78 -13.34
C GLY A 202 3.05 3.04 -14.21
N ARG A 203 3.91 3.77 -14.94
CA ARG A 203 4.94 3.16 -15.80
C ARG A 203 6.03 2.44 -15.01
N ALA A 204 6.49 3.04 -13.91
CA ALA A 204 7.50 2.42 -13.04
C ALA A 204 6.94 1.14 -12.39
N HIS A 205 5.68 1.21 -11.96
CA HIS A 205 4.96 0.08 -11.39
C HIS A 205 4.79 -1.07 -12.39
N ASP A 206 4.43 -0.78 -13.65
CA ASP A 206 4.30 -1.81 -14.70
C ASP A 206 5.59 -2.61 -14.93
N ARG A 207 6.74 -1.91 -14.91
CA ARG A 207 8.06 -2.56 -15.02
C ARG A 207 8.32 -3.50 -13.85
N GLN A 208 7.98 -3.10 -12.63
CA GLN A 208 8.14 -3.97 -11.45
C GLN A 208 7.20 -5.17 -11.50
N LEU A 209 5.94 -4.98 -11.92
CA LEU A 209 5.00 -6.09 -12.09
C LEU A 209 5.48 -7.11 -13.13
N ALA A 210 6.03 -6.65 -14.26
CA ALA A 210 6.61 -7.54 -15.27
C ALA A 210 7.80 -8.34 -14.71
N ALA A 211 8.67 -7.69 -13.93
CA ALA A 211 9.81 -8.35 -13.29
C ALA A 211 9.40 -9.38 -12.22
N LEU A 212 8.28 -9.15 -11.52
CA LEU A 212 7.71 -10.11 -10.57
C LEU A 212 7.17 -11.35 -11.28
N SER A 213 6.44 -11.19 -12.40
CA SER A 213 5.90 -12.32 -13.16
C SER A 213 6.98 -13.24 -13.72
N VAL A 214 8.10 -12.68 -14.22
CA VAL A 214 9.24 -13.47 -14.73
C VAL A 214 9.89 -14.29 -13.61
N THR A 215 9.93 -13.76 -12.39
CA THR A 215 10.53 -14.47 -11.25
C THR A 215 9.66 -15.66 -10.81
N ALA A 216 8.33 -15.50 -10.85
CA ALA A 216 7.40 -16.56 -10.50
C ALA A 216 7.48 -17.76 -11.47
N SER A 217 7.66 -17.51 -12.77
CA SER A 217 7.80 -18.58 -13.77
C SER A 217 9.14 -19.32 -13.68
N CYS A 218 10.25 -18.61 -13.40
CA CYS A 218 11.56 -19.25 -13.22
C CYS A 218 11.66 -20.08 -11.93
N GLY A 219 10.98 -19.68 -10.84
CA GLY A 219 10.95 -20.44 -9.58
C GLY A 219 10.10 -21.71 -9.62
N GLY A 220 9.09 -21.77 -10.50
CA GLY A 220 8.22 -22.94 -10.68
C GLY A 220 8.72 -23.98 -11.69
N GLY A 221 9.71 -23.62 -12.54
CA GLY A 221 10.18 -24.47 -13.64
C GLY A 221 11.19 -25.57 -13.25
N ALA A 222 11.69 -25.58 -12.01
CA ALA A 222 12.75 -26.51 -11.59
C ALA A 222 12.26 -27.88 -11.10
N SER A 223 10.95 -28.20 -11.16
CA SER A 223 10.38 -29.41 -10.52
C SER A 223 9.65 -30.40 -11.43
N THR A 224 9.72 -30.31 -12.76
CA THR A 224 9.01 -31.28 -13.64
C THR A 224 9.80 -31.81 -14.85
N ALA A 225 11.11 -31.60 -14.92
CA ALA A 225 11.95 -32.19 -15.96
C ALA A 225 12.79 -33.36 -15.41
N ALA A 226 12.14 -34.43 -14.95
CA ALA A 226 12.81 -35.70 -14.68
C ALA A 226 12.04 -36.85 -15.35
N ALA A 227 12.71 -37.47 -16.31
CA ALA A 227 12.52 -38.82 -16.83
C ALA A 227 11.18 -39.17 -17.50
N ARG A 228 11.10 -38.94 -18.83
CA ARG A 228 10.57 -39.97 -19.74
C ARG A 228 11.67 -40.36 -20.72
N THR A 229 12.60 -41.17 -20.26
CA THR A 229 13.50 -41.91 -21.12
C THR A 229 12.73 -43.01 -21.84
N SER A 230 12.74 -42.89 -23.16
CA SER A 230 12.52 -43.91 -24.18
C SER A 230 12.81 -45.34 -23.71
N THR A 231 11.84 -46.24 -23.91
CA THR A 231 12.11 -47.63 -24.26
C THR A 231 11.55 -47.89 -25.64
N ALA A 232 12.45 -47.92 -26.62
CA ALA A 232 12.21 -48.51 -27.93
C ALA A 232 11.89 -50.00 -27.76
N GLY A 233 10.77 -50.45 -28.32
CA GLY A 233 10.36 -51.85 -28.39
C GLY A 233 9.95 -52.19 -29.82
N THR A 234 10.91 -52.74 -30.55
CA THR A 234 10.78 -53.34 -31.89
C THR A 234 9.87 -54.56 -31.88
N THR A 235 8.94 -54.68 -32.83
CA THR A 235 8.43 -55.90 -33.53
C THR A 235 7.09 -55.55 -34.19
N ARG A 236 6.63 -56.04 -35.34
CA ARG A 236 7.13 -56.85 -36.46
C ARG A 236 5.97 -56.79 -37.49
N ARG A 237 6.27 -56.72 -38.79
CA ARG A 237 5.31 -56.89 -39.90
C ARG A 237 4.46 -58.15 -39.71
N HIS A 238 3.18 -58.10 -40.06
CA HIS A 238 2.50 -59.09 -40.93
C HIS A 238 1.05 -58.68 -41.27
N ARG A 239 0.77 -58.80 -42.58
CA ARG A 239 -0.51 -58.75 -43.32
C ARG A 239 -1.10 -57.38 -43.60
#